data_AF-A0AAD5GN25-F1
#
_entry.id   AF-A0AAD5GN25-F1
#
_cell.length_a   1.000
_cell.length_b   1.000
_cell.length_c   1.000
_cell.angle_alpha   90.00
_cell.angle_beta   90.00
_cell.angle_gamma   90.00
#
_symmetry.space_group_name_H-M   'P 1'
#
loop_
_entity.id
_entity.type
_entity.pdbx_description
1 polymer ?
#
loop_
_entity_poly.entity_id
_entity_poly.type
_entity_poly.pdbx_seq_one_letter_code
_entity_poly.pdbx_strand_id
1 'polypeptide(L)'
;MENLTITEEQVVNPWEVCCKTKIDYDKLIDQFGCQRLDQSFVDRVFRLTHRSPHIFLRRNVFFAHRDFNEILDAYERGEKFYLYTGRGPSSEALHLGHLIPFMFTK
;
A
#
# COMPACT_ATOMS: atom_id res chain seq x y z
N MET A 1 33.70 15.29 17.51
CA MET A 1 33.44 13.85 17.34
C MET A 1 32.02 13.73 16.84
N GLU A 2 31.85 13.56 15.53
CA GLU A 2 30.55 13.31 14.91
C GLU A 2 30.09 11.91 15.33
N ASN A 3 28.97 11.83 16.06
CA ASN A 3 28.30 10.56 16.28
C ASN A 3 27.65 10.15 14.96
N LEU A 4 28.35 9.35 14.17
CA LEU A 4 27.77 8.62 13.06
C LEU A 4 26.81 7.58 13.65
N THR A 5 25.55 7.95 13.83
CA THR A 5 24.50 6.97 14.06
C THR A 5 24.42 6.13 12.79
N ILE A 6 24.95 4.91 12.84
CA ILE A 6 24.71 3.90 11.80
C ILE A 6 23.20 3.64 11.82
N THR A 7 22.45 4.36 10.98
CA THR A 7 21.09 3.99 10.64
C THR A 7 21.21 2.70 9.84
N GLU A 8 21.19 1.55 10.52
CA GLU A 8 21.13 0.28 9.83
C GLU A 8 19.89 0.26 8.94
N GLU A 9 20.13 -0.01 7.66
CA GLU A 9 19.15 0.12 6.60
C GLU A 9 18.11 -1.00 6.66
N GLN A 10 16.83 -0.65 6.63
CA GLN A 10 15.76 -1.63 6.48
C GLN A 10 15.83 -2.29 5.10
N VAL A 11 15.55 -3.60 5.04
CA VAL A 11 15.50 -4.37 3.81
C VAL A 11 14.06 -4.77 3.54
N VAL A 12 13.55 -4.40 2.37
CA VAL A 12 12.22 -4.79 1.90
C VAL A 12 12.33 -5.21 0.44
N ASN A 13 12.10 -6.48 0.16
CA ASN A 13 12.06 -7.04 -1.18
C ASN A 13 11.01 -8.18 -1.23
N PRO A 14 10.74 -8.80 -2.40
CA PRO A 14 9.72 -9.84 -2.52
C PRO A 14 9.94 -11.11 -1.69
N TRP A 15 11.14 -11.33 -1.14
CA TRP A 15 11.52 -12.52 -0.38
C TRP A 15 11.81 -12.23 1.10
N GLU A 16 12.25 -11.01 1.42
CA GLU A 16 12.72 -10.65 2.75
C GLU A 16 12.20 -9.27 3.18
N VAL A 17 11.79 -9.20 4.45
CA VAL A 17 11.44 -7.96 5.15
C VAL A 17 12.16 -7.97 6.49
N CYS A 18 13.18 -7.13 6.64
CA CYS A 18 14.05 -7.08 7.81
C CYS A 18 14.28 -5.64 8.28
N CYS A 19 14.14 -5.42 9.59
CA CYS A 19 14.50 -4.17 10.26
C CYS A 19 14.79 -4.45 11.74
N LYS A 20 15.54 -3.57 12.41
CA LYS A 20 15.86 -3.72 13.83
C LYS A 20 14.66 -3.53 14.77
N THR A 21 13.73 -2.65 14.41
CA THR A 21 12.64 -2.23 15.30
C THR A 21 11.30 -2.20 14.58
N LYS A 22 11.14 -1.24 13.66
CA LYS A 22 9.94 -1.06 12.85
C LYS A 22 10.34 -0.63 11.45
N ILE A 23 9.49 -0.97 10.49
CA ILE A 23 9.62 -0.46 9.12
C ILE A 23 9.26 1.02 9.11
N ASP A 24 10.15 1.82 8.53
CA ASP A 24 9.87 3.20 8.15
C ASP A 24 9.19 3.21 6.78
N TYR A 25 7.87 3.38 6.78
CA TYR A 25 7.08 3.40 5.55
C TYR A 25 7.28 4.65 4.72
N ASP A 26 7.70 5.77 5.33
CA ASP A 26 7.97 7.01 4.61
C ASP A 26 9.25 6.88 3.80
N LYS A 27 10.29 6.26 4.40
CA LYS A 27 11.49 5.87 3.65
C LYS A 27 11.16 4.93 2.48
N LEU A 28 10.21 4.00 2.62
CA LEU A 28 9.81 3.11 1.51
C LEU A 28 9.11 3.84 0.37
N ILE A 29 8.26 4.83 0.68
CA ILE A 29 7.60 5.65 -0.34
C ILE A 29 8.67 6.29 -1.22
N ASP A 30 9.67 6.94 -0.59
CA ASP A 30 10.74 7.63 -1.30
C ASP A 30 11.67 6.64 -2.04
N GLN A 31 12.11 5.58 -1.38
CA GLN A 31 13.04 4.60 -1.93
C GLN A 31 12.49 3.90 -3.16
N PHE A 32 11.19 3.55 -3.15
CA PHE A 32 10.57 2.95 -4.31
C PHE A 32 10.10 4.01 -5.31
N GLY A 33 9.96 5.28 -4.94
CA GLY A 33 9.42 6.32 -5.81
C GLY A 33 7.91 6.20 -5.97
N CYS A 34 7.21 5.80 -4.92
CA CYS A 34 5.75 5.80 -4.84
C CYS A 34 5.24 7.19 -4.43
N GLN A 35 3.93 7.39 -4.49
CA GLN A 35 3.25 8.53 -3.90
C GLN A 35 2.53 8.11 -2.63
N ARG A 36 2.44 9.01 -1.64
CA ARG A 36 1.70 8.75 -0.41
C ARG A 36 0.19 8.75 -0.68
N LEU A 37 -0.49 7.72 -0.19
CA LEU A 37 -1.95 7.68 -0.16
C LEU A 37 -2.42 8.49 1.05
N ASP A 38 -2.70 9.77 0.82
CA ASP A 38 -3.14 10.69 1.87
C ASP A 38 -4.67 10.76 2.01
N GLN A 39 -5.14 11.59 2.95
CA GLN A 39 -6.57 11.76 3.23
C GLN A 39 -7.35 12.28 2.01
N SER A 40 -6.72 13.02 1.09
CA SER A 40 -7.40 13.55 -0.09
C SER A 40 -7.86 12.43 -1.02
N PHE A 41 -7.08 11.35 -1.15
CA PHE A 41 -7.46 10.14 -1.88
C PHE A 41 -8.57 9.36 -1.17
N VAL A 42 -8.50 9.24 0.16
CA VAL A 42 -9.54 8.57 0.95
C VAL A 42 -10.88 9.27 0.78
N ASP A 43 -10.88 10.61 0.83
CA ASP A 43 -12.08 11.42 0.61
C ASP A 43 -12.56 11.34 -0.84
N ARG A 44 -11.65 11.28 -1.81
CA ARG A 44 -11.99 11.13 -3.23
C ARG A 44 -12.66 9.78 -3.51
N VAL A 45 -12.15 8.70 -2.93
CA VAL A 45 -12.77 7.36 -2.99
C VAL A 45 -14.18 7.40 -2.41
N PHE A 46 -14.38 8.04 -1.26
CA PHE A 46 -15.71 8.21 -0.67
C PHE A 46 -16.66 8.97 -1.61
N ARG A 47 -16.23 10.11 -2.16
CA ARG A 47 -17.03 10.94 -3.07
C ARG A 47 -17.43 10.21 -4.35
N LEU A 48 -16.48 9.51 -4.99
CA LEU A 48 -16.75 8.83 -6.26
C LEU A 48 -17.63 7.59 -6.07
N THR A 49 -17.36 6.79 -5.03
CA THR A 49 -18.05 5.50 -4.85
C THR A 49 -19.32 5.58 -4.01
N HIS A 50 -19.53 6.68 -3.26
CA HIS A 50 -20.59 6.84 -2.27
C HIS A 50 -20.62 5.72 -1.21
N ARG A 51 -19.47 5.08 -0.98
CA ARG A 51 -19.29 4.01 0.01
C ARG A 51 -18.25 4.43 1.03
N SER A 52 -18.47 4.05 2.29
CA SER A 52 -17.48 4.27 3.35
C SER A 52 -16.12 3.68 2.94
N PRO A 53 -15.03 4.47 2.89
CA PRO A 53 -13.72 3.98 2.47
C PRO A 53 -13.30 2.81 3.35
N HIS A 54 -12.71 1.76 2.78
CA HIS A 54 -12.33 0.57 3.53
C HIS A 54 -11.46 0.92 4.76
N ILE A 55 -11.57 0.15 5.84
CA ILE A 55 -10.82 0.41 7.08
C ILE A 55 -9.30 0.46 6.87
N PHE A 56 -8.80 -0.28 5.88
CA PHE A 56 -7.39 -0.28 5.49
C PHE A 56 -6.91 1.02 4.84
N LEU A 57 -7.81 1.78 4.20
CA LEU A 57 -7.51 3.15 3.74
C LEU A 57 -7.52 4.11 4.92
N ARG A 58 -8.56 4.06 5.76
CA ARG A 58 -8.72 4.98 6.91
C ARG A 58 -7.65 4.82 8.00
N ARG A 59 -7.02 3.65 8.08
CA ARG A 59 -5.95 3.35 9.06
C ARG A 59 -4.55 3.30 8.44
N ASN A 60 -4.39 3.76 7.20
CA ASN A 60 -3.12 3.77 6.49
C ASN A 60 -2.43 2.39 6.43
N VAL A 61 -3.20 1.31 6.30
CA VAL A 61 -2.66 -0.03 6.03
C VAL A 61 -2.23 -0.12 4.56
N PHE A 62 -3.01 0.45 3.64
CA PHE A 62 -2.57 0.82 2.30
C PHE A 62 -2.18 2.29 2.34
N PHE A 63 -0.88 2.57 2.30
CA PHE A 63 -0.30 3.89 2.60
C PHE A 63 0.37 4.57 1.40
N ALA A 64 0.54 3.84 0.29
CA ALA A 64 1.22 4.32 -0.89
C ALA A 64 0.52 3.82 -2.16
N HIS A 65 0.71 4.54 -3.26
CA HIS A 65 0.19 4.17 -4.58
C HIS A 65 1.10 4.66 -5.71
N ARG A 66 0.78 4.21 -6.93
CA ARG A 66 1.23 4.80 -8.20
C ARG A 66 0.01 4.97 -9.08
N ASP A 67 -0.11 6.13 -9.73
CA ASP A 67 -1.12 6.42 -10.74
C ASP A 67 -2.58 6.19 -10.29
N PHE A 68 -2.84 6.23 -8.98
CA PHE A 68 -4.18 6.02 -8.44
C PHE A 68 -5.13 7.15 -8.85
N ASN A 69 -4.62 8.37 -9.04
CA ASN A 69 -5.39 9.45 -9.65
C ASN A 69 -5.90 9.07 -11.04
N GLU A 70 -5.10 8.42 -11.88
CA GLU A 70 -5.53 8.02 -13.22
C GLU A 70 -6.69 7.02 -13.17
N ILE A 71 -6.66 6.07 -12.23
CA ILE A 71 -7.75 5.13 -11.98
C ILE A 71 -9.01 5.86 -11.50
N LEU A 72 -8.88 6.82 -10.58
CA LEU A 72 -10.02 7.59 -10.08
C LEU A 72 -10.61 8.50 -11.16
N ASP A 73 -9.77 9.09 -12.01
CA ASP A 73 -10.21 9.88 -13.17
C ASP A 73 -10.93 9.00 -14.20
N ALA A 74 -10.40 7.80 -14.50
CA ALA A 74 -11.05 6.84 -15.39
C ALA A 74 -12.41 6.40 -14.83
N TYR A 75 -12.49 6.11 -13.53
CA TYR A 75 -13.75 5.80 -12.86
C TYR A 75 -14.76 6.94 -12.97
N GLU A 76 -14.32 8.18 -12.74
CA GLU A 76 -15.15 9.39 -12.84
C GLU A 76 -15.67 9.64 -14.26
N ARG A 77 -14.89 9.30 -15.30
CA ARG A 77 -15.30 9.34 -16.71
C ARG A 77 -16.16 8.15 -17.15
N GLY A 78 -16.39 7.16 -16.29
CA GLY A 78 -17.12 5.93 -16.63
C GLY A 78 -16.32 4.96 -17.50
N GLU A 79 -15.00 5.09 -17.54
CA GLU A 79 -14.10 4.19 -18.24
C GLU A 79 -13.94 2.88 -17.47
N LYS A 80 -13.66 1.80 -18.21
CA LYS A 80 -13.49 0.48 -17.61
C LYS A 80 -12.02 0.25 -17.26
N PHE A 81 -11.80 -0.31 -16.07
CA PHE A 81 -10.54 -0.89 -15.64
C PHE A 81 -10.83 -2.23 -14.93
N TYR A 82 -9.78 -2.98 -14.62
CA TYR A 82 -9.90 -4.25 -13.91
C TYR A 82 -8.96 -4.29 -12.71
N LEU A 83 -9.30 -5.13 -11.73
CA LEU A 83 -8.44 -5.39 -10.57
C LEU A 83 -7.61 -6.64 -10.84
N TYR A 84 -6.33 -6.60 -10.44
CA TYR A 84 -5.42 -7.72 -10.55
C TYR A 84 -4.59 -7.85 -9.27
N THR A 85 -4.57 -9.04 -8.70
CA THR A 85 -3.73 -9.42 -7.56
C THR A 85 -3.37 -10.90 -7.67
N GLY A 86 -2.36 -11.36 -6.93
CA GLY A 86 -1.85 -12.72 -7.06
C GLY A 86 -1.20 -13.26 -5.79
N ARG A 87 -0.87 -14.55 -5.83
CA ARG A 87 -0.16 -15.26 -4.76
C ARG A 87 0.77 -16.31 -5.38
N GLY A 88 2.04 -16.29 -4.99
CA GLY A 88 2.94 -17.41 -5.24
C GLY A 88 2.64 -18.57 -4.28
N PRO A 89 2.36 -19.80 -4.74
CA PRO A 89 2.05 -20.93 -3.86
C PRO A 89 3.34 -21.42 -3.17
N SER A 90 3.68 -20.88 -1.99
CA SER A 90 4.98 -21.12 -1.34
C SER A 90 4.92 -21.91 -0.01
N SER A 91 3.74 -22.36 0.43
CA SER A 91 3.54 -23.15 1.66
C SER A 91 2.24 -23.94 1.62
N GLU A 92 2.11 -25.02 2.41
CA GLU A 92 0.88 -25.82 2.51
C GLU A 92 -0.32 -25.03 3.07
N ALA A 93 -0.06 -24.01 3.91
CA ALA A 93 -1.10 -23.22 4.55
C ALA A 93 -0.90 -21.70 4.35
N LEU A 94 -2.02 -20.97 4.32
CA LEU A 94 -2.08 -19.52 4.39
C LEU A 94 -2.19 -19.06 5.85
N HIS A 95 -1.42 -18.05 6.24
CA HIS A 95 -1.63 -17.30 7.48
C HIS A 95 -2.47 -16.03 7.29
N LEU A 96 -2.94 -15.43 8.40
CA LEU A 96 -3.80 -14.23 8.42
C LEU A 96 -3.23 -13.05 7.60
N GLY A 97 -1.92 -12.88 7.57
CA GLY A 97 -1.28 -11.84 6.75
C GLY A 97 -1.63 -11.91 5.26
N HIS A 98 -1.91 -13.09 4.71
CA HIS A 98 -2.33 -13.23 3.30
C HIS A 98 -3.72 -12.64 3.04
N LEU A 99 -4.56 -12.49 4.07
CA LEU A 99 -5.92 -11.97 3.89
C LEU A 99 -5.93 -10.48 3.55
N ILE A 100 -4.94 -9.70 3.96
CA ILE A 100 -4.91 -8.23 3.78
C ILE A 100 -5.12 -7.81 2.31
N PRO A 101 -4.32 -8.29 1.33
CA PRO A 101 -4.54 -7.95 -0.08
C PRO A 101 -5.86 -8.49 -0.63
N PHE A 102 -6.27 -9.72 -0.27
CA PHE A 102 -7.51 -10.32 -0.79
C PHE A 102 -8.77 -9.66 -0.24
N MET A 103 -8.78 -9.29 1.03
CA MET A 103 -9.89 -8.55 1.66
C MET A 103 -10.05 -7.16 1.06
N PHE A 104 -8.95 -6.51 0.68
CA PHE A 104 -9.01 -5.19 0.06
C PHE A 104 -9.45 -5.24 -1.41
N THR A 105 -9.15 -6.34 -2.10
CA THR A 105 -9.46 -6.49 -3.54
C THR A 105 -10.92 -6.91 -3.80
N LYS A 106 -11.61 -7.50 -2.81
CA LYS A 106 -12.98 -8.02 -2.92
C LYS A 106 -14.04 -6.93 -2.80
#